data_AF-A0A1V0DJI6-F1
#
_entry.id   AF-A0A1V0DJI6-F1
#
_cell.length_a   1.000
_cell.length_b   1.000
_cell.length_c   1.000
_cell.angle_alpha   90.00
_cell.angle_beta   90.00
_cell.angle_gamma   90.00
#
_symmetry.space_group_name_H-M   'P 1'
#
loop_
_entity.id
_entity.type
_entity.pdbx_description
1 polymer ?
#
loop_
_entity_poly.entity_id
_entity_poly.type
_entity_poly.pdbx_seq_one_letter_code
_entity_poly.pdbx_strand_id
1 'polypeptide(L)'
;MDEVLWLARCILSESNRTDEQRLVAWVVRNRVETQYRGTTYREVVLEPRQFSAFNADTERRRYLMSLNQTSRFLSWRRAVAVALEVYQAPPTARPFDLSVRHFYSPISMQDGRVPPWARQATPLDAAALGVDPQRFRFYANVDETLDPPPALARGAAPTPARSAVSSHEDRPALRTRARSRHARLSGRVARPARPTTPSARRPTSRPDHRP
;
A
#
# COMPACT_ATOMS: atom_id res chain seq x y z
N MET A 1 -7.91 -13.16 -2.64
CA MET A 1 -8.36 -12.22 -3.68
C MET A 1 -8.41 -10.79 -3.20
N ASP A 2 -8.95 -10.51 -2.00
CA ASP A 2 -9.10 -9.12 -1.51
C ASP A 2 -7.78 -8.33 -1.48
N GLU A 3 -6.69 -8.93 -1.00
CA GLU A 3 -5.34 -8.31 -1.00
C GLU A 3 -4.88 -7.87 -2.40
N VAL A 4 -5.09 -8.71 -3.43
CA VAL A 4 -4.77 -8.40 -4.83
C VAL A 4 -5.62 -7.24 -5.34
N LEU A 5 -6.91 -7.18 -4.94
CA LEU A 5 -7.79 -6.07 -5.33
C LEU A 5 -7.38 -4.76 -4.67
N TRP A 6 -6.92 -4.78 -3.42
CA TRP A 6 -6.35 -3.59 -2.76
C TRP A 6 -5.10 -3.10 -3.47
N LEU A 7 -4.18 -4.00 -3.80
CA LEU A 7 -3.00 -3.66 -4.59
C LEU A 7 -3.37 -3.10 -5.97
N ALA A 8 -4.35 -3.69 -6.65
CA ALA A 8 -4.81 -3.24 -7.96
C ALA A 8 -5.43 -1.83 -7.91
N ARG A 9 -6.25 -1.53 -6.89
CA ARG A 9 -6.82 -0.17 -6.70
C ARG A 9 -5.72 0.86 -6.48
N CYS A 10 -4.72 0.49 -5.68
CA CYS A 10 -3.57 1.34 -5.41
C CYS A 10 -2.79 1.66 -6.69
N ILE A 11 -2.33 0.66 -7.43
CA ILE A 11 -1.49 0.95 -8.61
C ILE A 11 -2.25 1.66 -9.73
N LEU A 12 -3.57 1.40 -9.84
CA LEU A 12 -4.44 2.13 -10.76
C LEU A 12 -4.62 3.60 -10.34
N SER A 13 -4.59 3.91 -9.04
CA SER A 13 -4.65 5.31 -8.59
C SER A 13 -3.39 6.08 -8.92
N GLU A 14 -2.24 5.41 -9.00
CA GLU A 14 -0.93 6.03 -9.21
C GLU A 14 -0.54 6.17 -10.68
N SER A 15 -0.88 5.19 -11.53
CA SER A 15 -0.53 5.25 -12.95
C SER A 15 -1.48 4.48 -13.85
N ASN A 16 -1.52 4.85 -15.13
CA ASN A 16 -2.17 4.12 -16.21
C ASN A 16 -1.19 3.28 -17.05
N ARG A 17 0.12 3.35 -16.80
CA ARG A 17 1.15 2.61 -17.53
C ARG A 17 1.58 1.36 -16.76
N THR A 18 1.63 0.22 -17.44
CA THR A 18 1.84 -1.10 -16.84
C THR A 18 3.22 -1.27 -16.20
N ASP A 19 4.26 -0.71 -16.82
CA ASP A 19 5.64 -0.65 -16.32
C ASP A 19 5.71 0.09 -14.98
N GLU A 20 5.10 1.27 -14.91
CA GLU A 20 5.04 2.10 -13.69
C GLU A 20 4.22 1.40 -12.59
N GLN A 21 3.06 0.85 -12.96
CA GLN A 21 2.21 0.09 -12.04
C GLN A 21 2.97 -1.07 -11.38
N ARG A 22 3.85 -1.76 -12.12
CA ARG A 22 4.65 -2.87 -11.60
C ARG A 22 5.64 -2.40 -10.54
N LEU A 23 6.33 -1.28 -10.77
CA LEU A 23 7.27 -0.71 -9.80
C LEU A 23 6.53 -0.24 -8.52
N VAL A 24 5.40 0.46 -8.69
CA VAL A 24 4.56 0.86 -7.55
C VAL A 24 4.05 -0.37 -6.79
N ALA A 25 3.62 -1.43 -7.48
CA ALA A 25 3.17 -2.66 -6.84
C ALA A 25 4.27 -3.27 -5.95
N TRP A 26 5.52 -3.30 -6.42
CA TRP A 26 6.66 -3.77 -5.64
C TRP A 26 6.94 -2.91 -4.42
N VAL A 27 6.79 -1.58 -4.52
CA VAL A 27 6.89 -0.69 -3.35
C VAL A 27 5.82 -1.01 -2.30
N VAL A 28 4.55 -1.16 -2.72
CA VAL A 28 3.45 -1.49 -1.80
C VAL A 28 3.71 -2.84 -1.13
N ARG A 29 4.16 -3.84 -1.90
CA ARG A 29 4.54 -5.15 -1.36
C ARG A 29 5.69 -5.04 -0.34
N ASN A 30 6.70 -4.23 -0.61
CA ASN A 30 7.80 -3.97 0.33
C ASN A 30 7.30 -3.36 1.64
N ARG A 31 6.35 -2.41 1.57
CA ARG A 31 5.72 -1.85 2.77
C ARG A 31 5.01 -2.93 3.60
N VAL A 32 4.24 -3.80 2.96
CA VAL A 32 3.57 -4.93 3.64
C VAL A 32 4.57 -5.91 4.25
N GLU A 33 5.61 -6.29 3.51
CA GLU A 33 6.62 -7.26 3.97
C GLU A 33 7.46 -6.72 5.14
N THR A 34 7.77 -5.41 5.13
CA THR A 34 8.52 -4.72 6.19
C THR A 34 7.63 -4.12 7.29
N GLN A 35 6.32 -4.32 7.20
CA GLN A 35 5.32 -3.77 8.13
C GLN A 35 5.35 -2.23 8.23
N TYR A 36 5.77 -1.56 7.16
CA TYR A 36 5.81 -0.10 7.10
C TYR A 36 4.39 0.47 7.04
N ARG A 37 3.89 0.90 8.21
CA ARG A 37 2.57 1.51 8.38
C ARG A 37 1.41 0.62 7.90
N GLY A 38 1.54 -0.69 8.11
CA GLY A 38 0.51 -1.66 7.77
C GLY A 38 1.09 -3.06 7.54
N THR A 39 0.26 -4.08 7.77
CA THR A 39 0.58 -5.51 7.64
C THR A 39 -0.25 -6.21 6.56
N THR A 40 -1.19 -5.48 5.98
CA THR A 40 -2.04 -5.88 4.84
C THR A 40 -1.97 -4.82 3.75
N TYR A 41 -2.29 -5.19 2.50
CA TYR A 41 -2.35 -4.21 1.41
C TYR A 41 -3.42 -3.16 1.69
N ARG A 42 -4.54 -3.55 2.31
CA ARG A 42 -5.58 -2.61 2.73
C ARG A 42 -5.07 -1.57 3.71
N GLU A 43 -4.36 -1.99 4.76
CA GLU A 43 -3.79 -1.07 5.76
C GLU A 43 -2.80 -0.09 5.13
N VAL A 44 -1.84 -0.61 4.35
CA VAL A 44 -0.84 0.23 3.67
C VAL A 44 -1.48 1.23 2.71
N VAL A 45 -2.54 0.83 2.00
CA VAL A 45 -3.24 1.70 1.03
C VAL A 45 -4.08 2.77 1.72
N LEU A 46 -4.69 2.45 2.87
CA LEU A 46 -5.52 3.39 3.63
C LEU A 46 -4.73 4.23 4.63
N GLU A 47 -3.44 3.96 4.82
CA GLU A 47 -2.58 4.75 5.68
C GLU A 47 -2.57 6.22 5.24
N PRO A 48 -2.87 7.17 6.15
CA PRO A 48 -2.89 8.58 5.83
C PRO A 48 -1.57 9.05 5.20
N ARG A 49 -1.68 9.92 4.19
CA ARG A 49 -0.56 10.51 3.44
C ARG A 49 0.21 9.54 2.52
N GLN A 50 -0.08 8.23 2.50
CA GLN A 50 0.59 7.30 1.58
C GLN A 50 0.03 7.38 0.15
N PHE A 51 -1.31 7.46 0.03
CA PHE A 51 -2.00 7.50 -1.26
C PHE A 51 -3.15 8.50 -1.24
N SER A 52 -2.96 9.65 -1.90
CA SER A 52 -3.90 10.77 -1.84
C SER A 52 -5.31 10.42 -2.33
N ALA A 53 -5.42 9.49 -3.27
CA ALA A 53 -6.70 9.04 -3.83
C ALA A 53 -7.65 8.38 -2.81
N PHE A 54 -7.16 7.99 -1.63
CA PHE A 54 -7.94 7.30 -0.60
C PHE A 54 -8.20 8.13 0.67
N ASN A 55 -7.56 9.29 0.82
CA ASN A 55 -7.61 10.10 2.05
C ASN A 55 -8.90 10.92 2.22
N ALA A 56 -9.51 11.40 1.13
CA ALA A 56 -10.72 12.22 1.17
C ALA A 56 -11.88 11.54 0.43
N ASP A 57 -13.12 11.82 0.84
CA ASP A 57 -14.31 11.30 0.17
C ASP A 57 -14.57 12.03 -1.16
N THR A 58 -13.74 11.69 -2.14
CA THR A 58 -13.79 12.24 -3.49
C THR A 58 -14.51 11.26 -4.43
N GLU A 59 -14.99 11.77 -5.57
CA GLU A 59 -15.51 10.92 -6.63
C GLU A 59 -14.49 9.86 -7.08
N ARG A 60 -13.20 10.25 -7.16
CA ARG A 60 -12.09 9.33 -7.47
C ARG A 60 -12.02 8.18 -6.46
N ARG A 61 -12.13 8.48 -5.16
CA ARG A 61 -12.14 7.46 -4.11
C ARG A 61 -13.34 6.52 -4.26
N ARG A 62 -14.55 7.06 -4.42
CA ARG A 62 -15.77 6.26 -4.61
C ARG A 62 -15.66 5.34 -5.83
N TYR A 63 -15.16 5.87 -6.94
CA TYR A 63 -14.88 5.09 -8.14
C TYR A 63 -13.91 3.94 -7.85
N LEU A 64 -12.73 4.21 -7.27
CA LEU A 64 -11.74 3.18 -6.94
C LEU A 64 -12.29 2.12 -5.98
N MET A 65 -13.09 2.51 -4.98
CA MET A 65 -13.71 1.60 -4.02
C MET A 65 -14.81 0.73 -4.65
N SER A 66 -15.49 1.20 -5.70
CA SER A 66 -16.51 0.41 -6.42
C SER A 66 -15.92 -0.70 -7.29
N LEU A 67 -14.65 -0.57 -7.70
CA LEU A 67 -13.96 -1.56 -8.52
C LEU A 67 -13.81 -2.89 -7.77
N ASN A 68 -14.17 -3.98 -8.44
CA ASN A 68 -14.15 -5.32 -7.88
C ASN A 68 -13.78 -6.36 -8.96
N GLN A 69 -13.75 -7.65 -8.59
CA GLN A 69 -13.33 -8.73 -9.48
C GLN A 69 -14.09 -8.80 -10.82
N THR A 70 -15.35 -8.34 -10.84
CA THR A 70 -16.23 -8.43 -12.01
C THR A 70 -16.21 -7.18 -12.89
N SER A 71 -15.55 -6.09 -12.44
CA SER A 71 -15.44 -4.86 -13.22
C SER A 71 -14.69 -5.11 -14.54
N ARG A 72 -15.24 -4.61 -15.66
CA ARG A 72 -14.78 -4.98 -17.02
C ARG A 72 -13.82 -3.99 -17.67
N PHE A 73 -13.57 -2.85 -17.05
CA PHE A 73 -12.70 -1.81 -17.60
C PHE A 73 -11.29 -2.36 -17.91
N LEU A 74 -10.76 -2.02 -19.08
CA LEU A 74 -9.46 -2.54 -19.53
C LEU A 74 -8.32 -2.14 -18.59
N SER A 75 -8.30 -0.88 -18.14
CA SER A 75 -7.33 -0.36 -17.18
C SER A 75 -7.38 -1.12 -15.86
N TRP A 76 -8.58 -1.43 -15.37
CA TRP A 76 -8.75 -2.23 -14.15
C TRP A 76 -8.26 -3.66 -14.32
N ARG A 77 -8.61 -4.34 -15.42
CA ARG A 77 -8.12 -5.71 -15.68
C ARG A 77 -6.60 -5.77 -15.78
N ARG A 78 -5.98 -4.76 -16.39
CA ARG A 78 -4.51 -4.63 -16.45
C ARG A 78 -3.91 -4.44 -15.05
N ALA A 79 -4.48 -3.55 -14.23
CA ALA A 79 -4.04 -3.37 -12.85
C ALA A 79 -4.19 -4.66 -12.02
N VAL A 80 -5.31 -5.39 -12.16
CA VAL A 80 -5.49 -6.69 -11.49
C VAL A 80 -4.45 -7.71 -11.94
N ALA A 81 -4.10 -7.75 -13.23
CA ALA A 81 -3.06 -8.65 -13.74
C ALA A 81 -1.69 -8.32 -13.15
N VAL A 82 -1.28 -7.04 -13.15
CA VAL A 82 -0.01 -6.59 -12.53
C VAL A 82 0.02 -6.86 -11.04
N ALA A 83 -1.09 -6.58 -10.34
CA ALA A 83 -1.20 -6.83 -8.91
C ALA A 83 -1.07 -8.32 -8.59
N LEU A 84 -1.70 -9.20 -9.39
CA LEU A 84 -1.60 -10.65 -9.21
C LEU A 84 -0.19 -11.15 -9.49
N GLU A 85 0.42 -10.69 -10.59
CA GLU A 85 1.81 -10.97 -10.96
C GLU A 85 2.76 -10.66 -9.79
N VAL A 86 2.72 -9.41 -9.30
CA VAL A 86 3.60 -8.97 -8.22
C VAL A 86 3.25 -9.63 -6.89
N TYR A 87 1.98 -9.90 -6.59
CA TYR A 87 1.61 -10.59 -5.35
C TYR A 87 2.13 -12.03 -5.30
N GLN A 88 2.19 -12.72 -6.45
CA GLN A 88 2.62 -14.11 -6.55
C GLN A 88 4.12 -14.28 -6.83
N ALA A 89 4.80 -13.22 -7.28
CA ALA A 89 6.21 -13.28 -7.67
C ALA A 89 7.12 -13.74 -6.50
N PRO A 90 8.21 -14.47 -6.77
CA PRO A 90 9.21 -14.76 -5.75
C PRO A 90 9.95 -13.47 -5.35
N PRO A 91 10.52 -13.37 -4.13
CA PRO A 91 11.29 -12.20 -3.71
C PRO A 91 12.47 -11.86 -4.63
N THR A 92 13.02 -12.84 -5.34
CA THR A 92 14.13 -12.69 -6.31
C THR A 92 13.72 -11.96 -7.59
N ALA A 93 12.42 -11.85 -7.88
CA ALA A 93 11.92 -11.10 -9.04
C ALA A 93 11.79 -9.59 -8.77
N ARG A 94 12.13 -9.13 -7.56
CA ARG A 94 12.02 -7.73 -7.17
C ARG A 94 13.04 -6.88 -7.95
N PRO A 95 12.64 -5.74 -8.53
CA PRO A 95 13.52 -4.89 -9.34
C PRO A 95 14.48 -4.02 -8.50
N PHE A 96 14.32 -3.99 -7.18
CA PHE A 96 15.12 -3.19 -6.26
C PHE A 96 15.11 -3.79 -4.85
N ASP A 97 15.88 -3.25 -3.91
CA ASP A 97 15.95 -3.77 -2.54
C ASP A 97 14.63 -3.65 -1.76
N LEU A 98 14.51 -4.49 -0.72
CA LEU A 98 13.36 -4.50 0.19
C LEU A 98 13.16 -3.15 0.92
N SER A 99 14.23 -2.36 1.09
CA SER A 99 14.17 -1.05 1.74
C SER A 99 13.57 0.05 0.85
N VAL A 100 13.33 -0.21 -0.45
CA VAL A 100 12.62 0.72 -1.33
C VAL A 100 11.14 0.70 -1.00
N ARG A 101 10.72 1.69 -0.23
CA ARG A 101 9.35 1.83 0.28
C ARG A 101 8.72 3.18 -0.11
N HIS A 102 9.47 4.05 -0.77
CA HIS A 102 9.05 5.42 -1.03
C HIS A 102 9.19 5.74 -2.51
N PHE A 103 8.19 6.42 -3.03
CA PHE A 103 8.22 7.03 -4.35
C PHE A 103 7.38 8.30 -4.33
N TYR A 104 7.60 9.16 -5.31
CA TYR A 104 6.62 10.19 -5.67
C TYR A 104 6.69 10.44 -7.18
N SER A 105 5.66 11.11 -7.70
CA SER A 105 5.57 11.51 -9.10
C SER A 105 5.86 13.02 -9.24
N PRO A 106 7.01 13.43 -9.79
CA PRO A 106 7.34 14.85 -9.95
C PRO A 106 6.32 15.64 -10.77
N ILE A 107 5.77 15.07 -11.85
CA ILE A 107 4.69 15.69 -12.63
C ILE A 107 3.40 15.93 -11.83
N SER A 108 3.21 15.24 -10.70
CA SER A 108 2.08 15.44 -9.79
C SER A 108 2.38 16.46 -8.69
N MET A 109 3.60 17.00 -8.65
CA MET A 109 4.11 17.92 -7.62
C MET A 109 4.55 19.26 -8.23
N GLN A 110 3.79 19.76 -9.21
CA GLN A 110 4.12 20.97 -9.99
C GLN A 110 4.23 22.24 -9.12
N ASP A 111 3.54 22.28 -7.98
CA ASP A 111 3.62 23.38 -7.00
C ASP A 111 4.88 23.36 -6.13
N GLY A 112 5.89 22.56 -6.47
CA GLY A 112 7.11 22.39 -5.66
C GLY A 112 6.88 21.66 -4.33
N ARG A 113 5.71 21.05 -4.15
CA ARG A 113 5.31 20.28 -2.95
C ARG A 113 5.96 18.90 -2.88
N VAL A 114 7.25 18.85 -3.15
CA VAL A 114 8.06 17.64 -3.01
C VAL A 114 8.05 17.19 -1.54
N PRO A 115 7.81 15.90 -1.25
CA PRO A 115 7.80 15.38 0.11
C PRO A 115 9.10 15.73 0.85
N PRO A 116 9.04 16.14 2.14
CA PRO A 116 10.25 16.52 2.88
C PRO A 116 11.35 15.45 2.90
N TRP A 117 10.98 14.18 3.05
CA TRP A 117 11.92 13.05 3.00
C TRP A 117 12.66 12.95 1.66
N ALA A 118 12.02 13.32 0.54
CA ALA A 118 12.60 13.22 -0.79
C ALA A 118 13.68 14.28 -1.07
N ARG A 119 13.74 15.34 -0.25
CA ARG A 119 14.78 16.38 -0.34
C ARG A 119 16.10 15.94 0.27
N GLN A 120 16.04 15.01 1.22
CA GLN A 120 17.19 14.50 1.99
C GLN A 120 17.61 13.10 1.54
N ALA A 121 16.72 12.36 0.89
CA ALA A 121 17.00 11.03 0.36
C ALA A 121 17.54 11.07 -1.07
N THR A 122 18.32 10.06 -1.43
CA THR A 122 18.85 9.88 -2.79
C THR A 122 17.92 8.98 -3.61
N PRO A 123 17.45 9.41 -4.79
CA PRO A 123 16.64 8.55 -5.66
C PRO A 123 17.48 7.42 -6.25
N LEU A 124 16.84 6.27 -6.49
CA LEU A 124 17.40 5.21 -7.33
C LEU A 124 17.59 5.69 -8.77
N ASP A 125 18.48 5.03 -9.49
CA ASP A 125 18.67 5.26 -10.92
C ASP A 125 17.41 4.88 -11.72
N ALA A 126 16.75 5.90 -12.27
CA ALA A 126 15.53 5.74 -13.04
C ALA A 126 15.77 5.03 -14.38
N ALA A 127 16.95 5.21 -14.99
CA ALA A 127 17.30 4.56 -16.26
C ALA A 127 17.45 3.04 -16.05
N ALA A 128 18.11 2.63 -14.97
CA ALA A 128 18.23 1.23 -14.58
C ALA A 128 16.85 0.58 -14.31
N LEU A 129 15.89 1.35 -13.81
CA LEU A 129 14.51 0.90 -13.57
C LEU A 129 13.60 0.99 -14.81
N GLY A 130 14.09 1.54 -15.93
CA GLY A 130 13.30 1.73 -17.14
C GLY A 130 12.12 2.70 -16.99
N VAL A 131 12.23 3.68 -16.10
CA VAL A 131 11.16 4.65 -15.79
C VAL A 131 11.62 6.08 -16.06
N ASP A 132 10.70 6.94 -16.48
CA ASP A 132 10.97 8.36 -16.65
C ASP A 132 11.10 9.05 -15.26
N PRO A 133 12.26 9.67 -14.94
CA PRO A 133 12.49 10.33 -13.66
C PRO A 133 11.62 11.56 -13.42
N GLN A 134 10.90 12.08 -14.43
CA GLN A 134 9.86 13.11 -14.27
C GLN A 134 8.53 12.49 -13.84
N ARG A 135 8.29 11.22 -14.18
CA ARG A 135 7.04 10.53 -13.85
C ARG A 135 7.10 9.82 -12.51
N PHE A 136 8.20 9.14 -12.21
CA PHE A 136 8.40 8.49 -10.92
C PHE A 136 9.86 8.55 -10.48
N ARG A 137 10.04 8.75 -9.17
CA ARG A 137 11.32 8.60 -8.48
C ARG A 137 11.13 7.67 -7.29
N PHE A 138 12.03 6.71 -7.13
CA PHE A 138 11.98 5.68 -6.07
C PHE A 138 13.13 5.87 -5.10
N TYR A 139 12.92 5.53 -3.83
CA TYR A 139 13.86 5.85 -2.75
C TYR A 139 14.00 4.66 -1.79
N ALA A 140 15.24 4.31 -1.49
CA ALA A 140 15.61 3.33 -0.46
C ALA A 140 15.87 4.01 0.89
N ASN A 141 15.81 3.22 1.97
CA ASN A 141 16.30 3.60 3.30
C ASN A 141 15.70 4.89 3.90
N VAL A 142 14.49 5.27 3.48
CA VAL A 142 13.72 6.31 4.17
C VAL A 142 13.11 5.71 5.42
N ASP A 143 13.56 6.17 6.58
CA ASP A 143 13.14 5.72 7.91
C ASP A 143 12.25 6.77 8.62
N GLU A 144 11.94 6.54 9.89
CA GLU A 144 11.08 7.40 10.70
C GLU A 144 11.69 8.77 10.99
N THR A 145 13.01 8.94 10.85
CA THR A 145 13.66 10.24 10.99
C THR A 145 13.32 11.15 9.81
N LEU A 146 13.21 10.57 8.62
CA LEU A 146 12.90 11.29 7.38
C LEU A 146 11.40 11.38 7.10
N ASP A 147 10.66 10.30 7.35
CA ASP A 147 9.20 10.23 7.18
C ASP A 147 8.54 9.80 8.51
N PRO A 148 8.41 10.72 9.48
CA PRO A 148 7.80 10.41 10.76
C PRO A 148 6.33 10.01 10.58
N PRO A 149 5.81 9.10 11.42
CA PRO A 149 4.40 8.74 11.41
C PRO A 149 3.54 9.99 11.65
N PRO A 150 2.31 10.04 11.10
CA PRO A 150 1.43 11.15 11.40
C PRO A 150 1.27 11.25 12.92
N ALA A 151 1.38 12.45 13.48
CA ALA A 151 1.10 12.65 14.89
C ALA A 151 -0.30 12.10 15.16
N LEU A 152 -0.40 11.04 15.97
CA LEU A 152 -1.68 10.61 16.53
C LEU A 152 -2.31 11.89 17.08
N ALA A 153 -3.52 12.22 16.65
CA ALA A 153 -4.24 13.37 17.16
C ALA A 153 -4.27 13.24 18.69
N ARG A 154 -3.37 13.97 19.38
CA ARG A 154 -3.36 14.06 20.83
C ARG A 154 -4.61 14.85 21.18
N GLY A 155 -5.64 14.15 21.65
CA GLY A 155 -6.84 14.79 22.19
C GLY A 155 -8.15 14.38 21.52
N ALA A 156 -8.50 13.10 21.57
CA ALA A 156 -9.89 12.73 21.81
C ALA A 156 -9.92 12.10 23.20
N ALA A 157 -10.20 12.92 24.21
CA ALA A 157 -10.54 12.40 25.52
C ALA A 157 -11.74 11.44 25.37
N PRO A 158 -11.79 10.32 26.10
CA PRO A 158 -12.97 9.47 26.10
C PRO A 158 -14.14 10.27 26.69
N THR A 159 -15.09 10.64 25.85
CA THR A 159 -16.40 11.14 26.31
C THR A 159 -17.01 10.06 27.20
N PRO A 160 -17.40 10.35 28.45
CA PRO A 160 -18.00 9.34 29.31
C PRO A 160 -19.31 8.85 28.69
N ALA A 161 -19.43 7.53 28.61
CA ALA A 161 -20.61 6.83 28.13
C ALA A 161 -21.85 7.30 28.91
N ARG A 162 -22.79 7.93 28.20
CA ARG A 162 -24.15 8.08 28.70
C ARG A 162 -24.89 6.77 28.47
N SER A 163 -25.22 6.12 29.58
CA SER A 163 -26.18 5.04 29.69
C SER A 163 -27.47 5.37 28.93
N ALA A 164 -27.86 4.50 28.01
CA ALA A 164 -29.22 4.45 27.50
C ALA A 164 -29.70 3.00 27.58
N VAL A 165 -30.75 2.88 28.38
CA VAL A 165 -31.46 1.69 28.84
C VAL A 165 -32.07 0.91 27.69
N SER A 166 -32.03 -0.42 27.84
CA SER A 166 -32.72 -1.44 27.06
C SER A 166 -34.24 -1.22 27.01
N SER A 167 -34.84 -1.41 25.84
CA SER A 167 -36.23 -1.88 25.76
C SER A 167 -36.35 -2.87 24.61
N HIS A 168 -36.61 -4.11 25.02
CA HIS A 168 -37.06 -5.26 24.25
C HIS A 168 -38.36 -4.95 23.51
N GLU A 169 -38.46 -5.32 22.24
CA GLU A 169 -39.72 -5.81 21.67
C GLU A 169 -39.48 -6.79 20.53
N ASP A 170 -40.37 -7.76 20.43
CA ASP A 170 -40.15 -9.12 19.93
C ASP A 170 -41.01 -9.37 18.68
N ARG A 171 -40.41 -9.98 17.65
CA ARG A 171 -41.00 -10.88 16.60
C ARG A 171 -41.91 -10.30 15.49
N PRO A 172 -42.20 -11.05 14.39
CA PRO A 172 -41.64 -12.33 13.91
C PRO A 172 -41.09 -12.33 12.46
N ALA A 173 -40.47 -13.45 12.11
CA ALA A 173 -39.89 -13.80 10.82
C ALA A 173 -40.90 -14.01 9.69
N LEU A 174 -40.51 -13.64 8.47
CA LEU A 174 -40.98 -14.28 7.24
C LEU A 174 -39.82 -14.79 6.40
N ARG A 175 -39.91 -16.09 6.10
CA ARG A 175 -39.06 -16.86 5.22
C ARG A 175 -39.40 -16.52 3.76
N THR A 176 -38.39 -16.28 2.94
CA THR A 176 -38.46 -16.60 1.50
C THR A 176 -37.12 -17.13 1.03
N ARG A 177 -37.14 -18.41 0.66
CA ARG A 177 -36.07 -19.14 -0.04
C ARG A 177 -35.99 -18.61 -1.47
N ALA A 178 -34.81 -18.16 -1.90
CA ALA A 178 -34.43 -18.19 -3.31
C ALA A 178 -33.02 -18.81 -3.39
N ARG A 179 -32.97 -20.04 -3.91
CA ARG A 179 -31.73 -20.77 -4.20
C ARG A 179 -31.17 -20.24 -5.51
N SER A 180 -30.01 -19.57 -5.46
CA SER A 180 -29.18 -19.37 -6.65
C SER A 180 -27.79 -19.94 -6.38
N ARG A 181 -27.57 -21.12 -6.96
CA ARG A 181 -26.27 -21.80 -7.00
C ARG A 181 -25.38 -21.06 -8.00
N HIS A 182 -24.46 -20.24 -7.51
CA HIS A 182 -23.25 -19.89 -8.24
C HIS A 182 -22.05 -20.41 -7.47
N ALA A 183 -21.31 -21.30 -8.12
CA ALA A 183 -20.11 -21.93 -7.61
C ALA A 183 -19.11 -20.86 -7.14
N ARG A 184 -18.86 -20.84 -5.83
CA ARG A 184 -17.83 -20.02 -5.22
C ARG A 184 -16.48 -20.65 -5.55
N LEU A 185 -15.73 -20.06 -6.47
CA LEU A 185 -14.28 -20.25 -6.54
C LEU A 185 -13.65 -19.48 -5.37
N SER A 186 -13.78 -20.05 -4.18
CA SER A 186 -13.15 -19.57 -2.95
C SER A 186 -11.72 -20.09 -2.88
N GLY A 187 -10.85 -19.59 -3.76
CA GLY A 187 -9.41 -19.75 -3.62
C GLY A 187 -8.84 -18.62 -2.75
N ARG A 188 -8.58 -18.88 -1.46
CA ARG A 188 -7.64 -18.03 -0.70
C ARG A 188 -6.27 -18.22 -1.35
N VAL A 189 -5.82 -17.26 -2.14
CA VAL A 189 -4.43 -17.24 -2.63
C VAL A 189 -3.53 -17.08 -1.42
N ALA A 190 -2.71 -18.10 -1.14
CA ALA A 190 -1.79 -18.09 -0.02
C ALA A 190 -0.81 -16.91 -0.16
N ARG A 191 -0.54 -16.23 0.95
CA ARG A 191 0.42 -15.13 1.00
C ARG A 191 1.82 -15.70 0.79
N PRO A 192 2.67 -15.11 -0.06
CA PRO A 192 4.06 -15.55 -0.20
C PRO A 192 4.79 -15.45 1.15
N ALA A 193 5.74 -16.36 1.38
CA ALA A 193 6.54 -16.39 2.60
C ALA A 193 7.34 -15.10 2.79
N ARG A 194 7.36 -14.57 4.01
CA ARG A 194 8.10 -13.36 4.38
C ARG A 194 9.61 -13.64 4.29
N PRO A 195 10.41 -12.80 3.61
CA PRO A 195 11.86 -12.87 3.70
C PRO A 195 12.33 -12.59 5.13
N THR A 196 13.21 -13.44 5.68
CA THR A 196 13.90 -13.16 6.95
C THR A 196 15.01 -12.13 6.68
N THR A 197 14.81 -10.89 7.11
CA THR A 197 15.87 -9.88 7.04
C THR A 197 16.92 -10.16 8.12
N PRO A 198 18.23 -10.26 7.80
CA PRO A 198 19.26 -10.28 8.83
C PRO A 198 19.28 -8.91 9.53
N SER A 199 19.13 -8.91 10.85
CA SER A 199 19.30 -7.70 11.67
C SER A 199 20.69 -7.12 11.43
N ALA A 200 20.77 -5.89 10.96
CA ALA A 200 22.04 -5.18 10.80
C ALA A 200 22.77 -5.15 12.15
N ARG A 201 23.90 -5.87 12.23
CA ARG A 201 24.80 -5.79 13.38
C ARG A 201 25.47 -4.41 13.35
N ARG A 202 25.32 -3.70 14.46
CA ARG A 202 26.04 -2.46 14.80
C ARG A 202 27.56 -2.71 14.64
N PRO A 203 28.32 -1.87 13.93
CA PRO A 203 29.77 -1.99 13.92
C PRO A 203 30.30 -1.59 15.30
N THR A 204 30.91 -2.55 16.00
CA THR A 204 31.69 -2.27 17.20
C THR A 204 33.01 -1.60 16.80
N SER A 205 33.27 -0.50 17.48
CA SER A 205 34.44 0.36 17.45
C SER A 205 35.79 -0.36 17.36
N ARG A 206 36.67 0.18 16.50
CA ARG A 206 38.13 -0.04 16.45
C ARG A 206 38.78 0.12 17.83
N PRO A 207 39.82 -0.67 18.18
CA PRO A 207 40.84 -0.22 19.10
C PRO A 207 41.96 0.50 18.34
N ASP A 208 42.36 1.65 18.89
CA ASP A 208 43.58 2.38 18.58
C ASP A 208 44.81 1.53 18.89
N HIS A 209 45.72 1.42 17.93
CA HIS A 209 47.14 1.19 18.20
C HIS A 209 47.92 2.40 17.68
N ARG A 210 48.48 3.15 18.62
CA ARG A 210 49.57 4.10 18.39
C ARG A 210 50.90 3.45 18.82
N PRO A 211 52.02 3.94 18.27
CA PRO A 211 53.20 3.16 17.88
C PRO A 211 54.04 2.60 19.02
#